data_AF-A0A943BA45-F1
#
_entry.id   AF-A0A943BA45-F1
#
_cell.length_a   1.000
_cell.length_b   1.000
_cell.length_c   1.000
_cell.angle_alpha   90.00
_cell.angle_beta   90.00
_cell.angle_gamma   90.00
#
_symmetry.space_group_name_H-M   'P 1'
#
loop_
_entity.id
_entity.type
_entity.pdbx_description
1 polymer ?
#
loop_
_entity_poly.entity_id
_entity_poly.type
_entity_poly.pdbx_seq_one_letter_code
_entity_poly.pdbx_strand_id
1 'polypeptide(L)'
;MEEINSYNENCFEVFLGEKMIGDVTDLLIRTIQYLKKIGKMVKLSGVDEKNMPMVEVDGEMYYFKKVGEHSERARFIRLVDEEKELEKNK
;
A
#
# COMPACT_ATOMS: atom_id res chain seq x y z
N MET A 1 6.77 16.63 4.31
CA MET A 1 7.21 16.18 2.98
C MET A 1 6.56 14.82 2.76
N GLU A 2 5.92 14.61 1.61
CA GLU A 2 5.33 13.31 1.25
C GLU A 2 6.41 12.45 0.59
N GLU A 3 6.58 11.20 1.03
CA GLU A 3 7.70 10.33 0.60
C GLU A 3 7.25 8.88 0.41
N ILE A 4 7.84 8.20 -0.58
CA ILE A 4 7.70 6.75 -0.79
C ILE A 4 9.02 6.08 -0.45
N ASN A 5 8.98 5.12 0.47
CA ASN A 5 10.14 4.33 0.86
C ASN A 5 9.89 2.85 0.56
N SER A 6 10.78 2.22 -0.21
CA SER A 6 10.81 0.75 -0.34
C SER A 6 11.52 0.17 0.88
N TYR A 7 10.88 -0.77 1.58
CA TYR A 7 11.50 -1.48 2.72
C TYR A 7 12.16 -2.78 2.28
N ASN A 8 11.58 -3.44 1.26
CA ASN A 8 12.12 -4.57 0.50
C ASN A 8 11.38 -4.67 -0.85
N GLU A 9 11.75 -5.62 -1.71
CA GLU A 9 11.13 -5.80 -3.04
C GLU A 9 9.61 -6.06 -3.00
N ASN A 10 9.09 -6.51 -1.86
CA ASN A 10 7.70 -6.89 -1.67
C ASN A 10 6.87 -5.86 -0.90
N CYS A 11 7.44 -4.74 -0.45
CA CYS A 11 6.64 -3.70 0.18
C CYS A 11 7.19 -2.28 0.02
N PHE A 12 6.26 -1.32 -0.03
CA PHE A 12 6.57 0.11 0.01
C PHE A 12 5.72 0.81 1.07
N GLU A 13 6.26 1.89 1.64
CA GLU A 13 5.59 2.76 2.59
C GLU A 13 5.37 4.13 1.97
N VAL A 14 4.20 4.71 2.23
CA VAL A 14 3.90 6.10 1.94
C VAL A 14 3.82 6.86 3.26
N PHE A 15 4.58 7.94 3.35
CA PHE A 15 4.50 8.91 4.43
C PHE A 15 3.89 10.21 3.90
N LEU A 16 2.82 10.70 4.54
CA LEU A 16 2.09 11.90 4.09
C LEU A 16 2.58 13.20 4.77
N GLY A 17 3.53 13.13 5.72
CA GLY A 17 4.09 14.32 6.37
C GLY A 17 3.17 15.01 7.40
N GLU A 18 1.99 14.46 7.68
CA GLU A 18 1.01 15.02 8.62
C GLU A 18 1.07 14.33 9.99
N LYS A 19 0.80 15.09 11.07
CA LYS A 19 0.70 14.53 12.43
C LYS A 19 -0.70 13.95 12.66
N MET A 20 -0.72 12.66 13.01
CA MET A 20 -1.86 11.87 13.52
C MET A 20 -3.09 11.79 12.60
N ILE A 21 -3.11 10.78 11.72
CA ILE A 21 -4.30 10.35 10.98
C ILE A 21 -5.04 9.28 11.80
N GLY A 22 -5.82 9.67 12.81
CA GLY A 22 -6.43 8.71 13.74
C GLY A 22 -7.18 7.53 13.10
N ASP A 23 -7.79 7.73 11.92
CA ASP A 23 -8.59 6.75 11.20
C ASP A 23 -7.80 6.01 10.09
N VAL A 24 -7.80 4.68 10.14
CA VAL A 24 -7.19 3.79 9.13
C VAL A 24 -7.76 4.04 7.73
N THR A 25 -9.06 4.36 7.65
CA THR A 25 -9.79 4.66 6.40
C THR A 25 -9.33 5.99 5.81
N ASP A 26 -9.17 7.03 6.65
CA ASP A 26 -8.67 8.34 6.19
C ASP A 26 -7.23 8.20 5.67
N LEU A 27 -6.39 7.45 6.38
CA LEU A 27 -5.02 7.17 5.93
C LEU A 27 -5.01 6.44 4.58
N LEU A 28 -5.88 5.44 4.39
CA LEU A 28 -6.03 4.73 3.12
C LEU A 28 -6.45 5.67 1.98
N ILE A 29 -7.51 6.46 2.19
CA ILE A 29 -8.04 7.38 1.18
C ILE A 29 -6.99 8.41 0.76
N ARG A 30 -6.35 9.09 1.72
CA ARG A 30 -5.32 10.10 1.44
C ARG A 30 -4.13 9.48 0.72
N THR A 31 -3.72 8.29 1.11
CA THR A 31 -2.60 7.61 0.45
C THR A 31 -2.93 7.23 -0.98
N ILE A 32 -4.14 6.72 -1.25
CA ILE A 32 -4.60 6.44 -2.62
C ILE A 32 -4.63 7.72 -3.46
N GLN A 33 -5.11 8.83 -2.89
CA GLN A 33 -5.14 10.12 -3.57
C GLN A 33 -3.72 10.61 -3.91
N TYR A 34 -2.78 10.47 -2.98
CA TYR A 34 -1.38 10.81 -3.20
C TYR A 34 -0.76 9.97 -4.32
N LEU A 35 -0.93 8.65 -4.28
CA LEU A 35 -0.42 7.75 -5.32
C LEU A 35 -0.95 8.13 -6.71
N LYS A 36 -2.25 8.41 -6.82
CA LYS A 36 -2.86 8.90 -8.07
C LYS A 36 -2.28 10.25 -8.51
N LYS A 37 -2.08 11.18 -7.57
CA LYS A 37 -1.51 12.52 -7.83
C LYS A 37 -0.10 12.44 -8.40
N ILE A 38 0.71 11.45 -8.00
CA ILE A 38 2.06 11.24 -8.54
C ILE A 38 2.09 10.32 -9.79
N GLY A 39 0.92 10.01 -10.36
CA GLY A 39 0.80 9.30 -11.64
C GLY A 39 0.68 7.77 -11.54
N LYS A 40 0.49 7.20 -10.35
CA LYS A 40 0.24 5.76 -10.18
C LYS A 40 -1.19 5.40 -10.59
N MET A 41 -1.36 4.26 -11.26
CA MET A 41 -2.67 3.68 -11.50
C MET A 41 -3.12 2.93 -10.25
N VAL A 42 -4.16 3.40 -9.56
CA VAL A 42 -4.60 2.82 -8.28
C VAL A 42 -6.07 2.44 -8.31
N LYS A 43 -6.38 1.21 -7.94
CA LYS A 43 -7.74 0.66 -7.80
C LYS A 43 -7.91 -0.01 -6.44
N LEU A 44 -9.01 0.31 -5.75
CA LEU A 44 -9.41 -0.40 -4.55
C LEU A 44 -10.13 -1.68 -4.98
N SER A 45 -9.59 -2.84 -4.61
CA SER A 45 -10.05 -4.15 -5.09
C SER A 45 -10.95 -4.89 -4.08
N GLY A 46 -11.04 -4.40 -2.84
CA GLY A 46 -11.90 -4.96 -1.80
C GLY A 46 -11.16 -5.11 -0.47
N VAL A 47 -11.56 -6.12 0.30
CA VAL A 47 -10.90 -6.56 1.52
C VAL A 47 -10.69 -8.09 1.47
N ASP A 48 -9.70 -8.59 2.21
CA ASP A 48 -9.45 -10.02 2.34
C ASP A 48 -10.29 -10.69 3.45
N GLU A 49 -10.05 -11.97 3.69
CA GLU A 49 -10.71 -12.75 4.74
C GLU A 49 -10.51 -12.21 6.17
N LYS A 50 -9.49 -11.36 6.37
CA LYS A 50 -9.16 -10.70 7.64
C LYS A 50 -9.64 -9.24 7.66
N ASN A 51 -10.46 -8.82 6.70
CA ASN A 51 -10.91 -7.45 6.48
C ASN A 51 -9.77 -6.45 6.22
N MET A 52 -8.63 -6.91 5.70
CA MET A 52 -7.52 -6.03 5.31
C MET A 52 -7.79 -5.46 3.91
N PRO A 53 -7.69 -4.13 3.70
CA PRO A 53 -7.92 -3.55 2.38
C PRO A 53 -6.90 -4.03 1.34
N MET A 54 -7.41 -4.37 0.17
CA MET A 54 -6.63 -4.78 -0.99
C MET A 54 -6.64 -3.67 -2.05
N VAL A 55 -5.44 -3.26 -2.48
CA VAL A 55 -5.24 -2.16 -3.40
C VAL A 55 -4.35 -2.62 -4.55
N GLU A 56 -4.82 -2.45 -5.77
CA GLU A 56 -4.03 -2.63 -6.99
C GLU A 56 -3.28 -1.32 -7.29
N VAL A 57 -1.97 -1.39 -7.47
CA VAL A 57 -1.10 -0.26 -7.83
C VAL A 57 -0.24 -0.67 -9.01
N ASP A 58 -0.38 0.03 -10.14
CA ASP A 58 0.33 -0.25 -11.40
C ASP A 58 0.22 -1.72 -11.87
N GLY A 59 -0.93 -2.36 -11.63
CA GLY A 59 -1.21 -3.76 -12.01
C GLY A 59 -0.75 -4.81 -11.00
N GLU A 60 -0.07 -4.42 -9.93
CA GLU A 60 0.34 -5.30 -8.84
C GLU A 60 -0.61 -5.16 -7.65
N MET A 61 -0.92 -6.27 -6.99
CA MET A 61 -1.86 -6.32 -5.87
C MET A 61 -1.14 -6.17 -4.53
N TYR A 62 -1.68 -5.35 -3.62
CA TYR A 62 -1.10 -5.09 -2.31
C TYR A 62 -2.14 -5.15 -1.17
N TYR A 63 -1.73 -5.66 -0.02
CA TYR A 63 -2.40 -5.42 1.26
C TYR A 63 -2.00 -4.07 1.83
N PHE A 64 -2.98 -3.31 2.29
CA PHE A 64 -2.74 -2.06 3.03
C PHE A 64 -2.66 -2.30 4.53
N LYS A 65 -1.66 -1.70 5.18
CA LYS A 65 -1.50 -1.73 6.64
C LYS A 65 -1.05 -0.36 7.15
N LYS A 66 -1.74 0.16 8.17
CA LYS A 66 -1.27 1.30 8.97
C LYS A 66 -0.10 0.88 9.86
N VAL A 67 1.00 1.62 9.82
CA VAL A 67 2.20 1.37 10.65
C VAL A 67 2.75 2.69 11.23
N GLY A 68 3.42 2.58 12.38
CA GLY A 68 4.02 3.70 13.10
C GLY A 68 3.14 4.24 14.24
N GLU A 69 3.73 4.42 15.43
CA GLU A 69 3.03 4.91 16.64
C GLU A 69 2.88 6.44 16.67
N HIS A 70 3.77 7.18 15.99
CA HIS A 70 3.87 8.65 16.06
C HIS A 70 3.95 9.37 14.69
N SER A 71 4.18 8.62 13.63
CA SER A 71 4.24 9.11 12.25
C SER A 71 3.53 8.07 11.41
N GLU A 72 2.32 8.38 11.02
CA GLU A 72 1.44 7.41 10.39
C GLU A 72 1.92 7.14 8.96
N ARG A 73 2.28 5.90 8.71
CA ARG A 73 2.69 5.43 7.40
C ARG A 73 1.70 4.40 6.90
N ALA A 74 1.40 4.49 5.61
CA ALA A 74 0.66 3.49 4.89
C ALA A 74 1.65 2.50 4.28
N ARG A 75 1.65 1.25 4.75
CA ARG A 75 2.47 0.17 4.18
C ARG A 75 1.64 -0.66 3.22
N PHE A 76 2.16 -0.86 2.02
CA PHE A 76 1.62 -1.72 0.99
C PHE A 76 2.50 -2.95 0.86
N ILE A 77 1.94 -4.13 1.14
CA ILE A 77 2.64 -5.42 1.10
C ILE A 77 2.12 -6.19 -0.10
N ARG A 78 2.98 -6.49 -1.06
CA ARG A 78 2.62 -7.15 -2.31
C ARG A 78 2.04 -8.53 -2.02
N LEU A 79 0.90 -8.84 -2.64
CA LEU A 79 0.41 -10.20 -2.76
C LEU A 79 1.26 -10.91 -3.81
N VAL A 80 2.07 -11.86 -3.36
CA VAL A 80 2.82 -12.71 -4.28
C VAL A 80 1.89 -13.83 -4.69
N ASP A 81 1.49 -13.86 -5.97
CA ASP A 81 0.96 -15.08 -6.57
C ASP A 81 2.10 -16.10 -6.58
N GLU A 82 2.00 -17.14 -5.75
CA GLU A 82 2.99 -18.24 -5.72
C GLU A 82 3.17 -18.86 -7.13
N GLU A 83 2.12 -18.83 -7.97
CA GLU A 83 2.15 -19.32 -9.34
C GLU A 83 3.10 -18.52 -10.27
N LYS A 84 3.24 -17.20 -10.09
CA LYS A 84 4.10 -16.36 -10.94
C LYS A 84 5.59 -16.48 -10.61
N GLU A 85 5.93 -16.83 -9.38
CA GLU A 85 7.33 -17.07 -8.96
C GLU A 85 7.84 -18.45 -9.44
N LEU A 86 6.93 -19.42 -9.61
CA LEU A 86 7.23 -20.72 -10.19
C LEU A 86 7.57 -20.65 -11.70
N GLU A 87 7.02 -19.68 -12.43
CA GLU A 87 7.34 -19.47 -13.85
C GLU A 87 8.67 -18.76 -14.09
N LYS A 88 9.14 -17.91 -13.16
CA LYS A 88 10.44 -17.24 -13.27
C LYS A 88 11.64 -18.16 -13.02
N ASN A 89 11.41 -19.31 -12.38
CA ASN A 89 12.45 -20.28 -12.01
C ASN A 89 12.45 -21.54 -12.91
N LYS A 90 11.76 -21.52 -14.04
CA LYS A 90 11.82 -22.54 -15.10
C LYS A 90 12.56 -22.02 -16.32
#